data_AF-A0A2D0AK75-F1
#
_entry.id   AF-A0A2D0AK75-F1
#
_cell.length_a   1.000
_cell.length_b   1.000
_cell.length_c   1.000
_cell.angle_alpha   90.00
_cell.angle_beta   90.00
_cell.angle_gamma   90.00
#
_symmetry.space_group_name_H-M   'P 1'
#
loop_
_entity.id
_entity.type
_entity.pdbx_description
1 polymer ?
#
loop_
_entity_poly.entity_id
_entity_poly.type
_entity_poly.pdbx_seq_one_letter_code
_entity_poly.pdbx_strand_id
1 'polypeptide(L)'
;MYRPRRLAAALLVLLPLTAAAQIGPPPRPTATRPVVPPSPVPAPLPIPVQPAPADSLSGQMAPVKSSSQTQQQLRTHPIQSKGPSQPAPMQGPAVQSKVYDRQGRIIPGVKQVGPNRVLDTRTGRYYDAIPSGDGQQIKP
;
A
#
# COMPACT_ATOMS: atom_id res chain seq x y z
N MET A 1 51.85 -48.58 10.27
CA MET A 1 51.42 -47.46 9.39
C MET A 1 49.96 -47.06 9.68
N TYR A 2 49.69 -46.33 10.78
CA TYR A 2 48.30 -46.02 11.24
C TYR A 2 47.93 -44.52 11.19
N ARG A 3 48.75 -43.68 10.55
CA ARG A 3 48.63 -42.22 10.62
C ARG A 3 47.57 -41.58 9.69
N PRO A 4 47.33 -42.03 8.44
CA PRO A 4 46.44 -41.30 7.54
C PRO A 4 44.96 -41.51 7.89
N ARG A 5 44.60 -42.68 8.44
CA ARG A 5 43.22 -43.03 8.81
C ARG A 5 42.72 -42.23 10.01
N ARG A 6 43.60 -41.94 10.98
CA ARG A 6 43.27 -41.09 12.14
C ARG A 6 43.17 -39.62 11.76
N LEU A 7 44.00 -39.16 10.82
CA LEU A 7 43.93 -37.81 10.26
C LEU A 7 42.62 -37.61 9.47
N ALA A 8 42.23 -38.57 8.64
CA ALA A 8 40.97 -38.51 7.89
C ALA A 8 39.75 -38.54 8.82
N ALA A 9 39.78 -39.36 9.88
CA ALA A 9 38.71 -39.40 10.88
C ALA A 9 38.61 -38.08 11.68
N ALA A 10 39.75 -37.48 12.04
CA ALA A 10 39.76 -36.18 12.70
C ALA A 10 39.21 -35.06 11.80
N LEU A 11 39.52 -35.08 10.50
CA LEU A 11 38.98 -34.13 9.52
C LEU A 11 37.46 -34.26 9.34
N LEU A 12 36.94 -35.49 9.28
CA LEU A 12 35.49 -35.75 9.16
C LEU A 12 34.69 -35.27 10.38
N VAL A 13 35.27 -35.33 11.58
CA VAL A 13 34.64 -34.82 12.82
C VAL A 13 34.70 -33.29 12.89
N LEU A 14 35.70 -32.65 12.27
CA LEU A 14 35.84 -31.19 12.30
C LEU A 14 34.93 -30.45 11.32
N LEU A 15 34.42 -31.13 10.27
CA LEU A 15 33.65 -30.50 9.20
C LEU A 15 32.28 -29.89 9.57
N PRO A 16 31.51 -30.35 10.58
CA PRO A 16 30.17 -29.82 10.81
C PRO A 16 30.17 -28.52 11.64
N LEU A 17 31.31 -28.08 12.20
CA LEU A 17 31.36 -26.95 13.13
C LEU A 17 31.41 -25.56 12.48
N THR A 18 31.63 -25.45 11.15
CA THR A 18 31.76 -24.14 10.49
C THR A 18 30.45 -23.60 9.90
N ALA A 19 29.35 -24.35 9.96
CA ALA A 19 28.08 -23.98 9.31
C ALA A 19 27.19 -23.03 10.14
N ALA A 20 27.43 -22.87 11.45
CA ALA A 20 26.53 -22.14 12.34
C ALA A 20 26.78 -20.62 12.42
N ALA A 21 27.82 -20.09 11.77
CA ALA A 21 28.27 -18.71 11.99
C ALA A 21 27.89 -17.69 10.91
N GLN A 22 27.24 -18.10 9.81
CA GLN A 22 26.97 -17.17 8.69
C GLN A 22 25.65 -16.41 8.79
N ILE A 23 24.82 -16.68 9.81
CA ILE A 23 23.56 -15.97 10.01
C ILE A 23 23.85 -14.76 10.91
N GLY A 24 24.11 -13.62 10.27
CA GLY A 24 24.17 -12.34 10.95
C GLY A 24 22.86 -12.06 11.72
N PRO A 25 22.91 -11.22 12.77
CA PRO A 25 21.74 -10.91 13.58
C PRO A 25 20.59 -10.37 12.71
N PRO A 26 19.33 -10.73 13.02
CA PRO A 26 18.18 -10.27 12.28
C PRO A 26 18.10 -8.73 12.30
N PRO A 27 17.69 -8.09 11.20
CA PRO A 27 17.52 -6.64 11.17
C PRO A 27 16.51 -6.19 12.23
N ARG A 28 16.77 -5.03 12.85
CA ARG A 28 15.86 -4.47 13.86
C ARG A 28 14.49 -4.20 13.24
N PRO A 29 13.37 -4.46 13.96
CA PRO A 29 12.01 -4.22 13.46
C PRO A 29 11.75 -2.77 13.00
N THR A 30 12.59 -1.84 13.42
CA THR A 30 12.49 -0.41 13.13
C THR A 30 13.34 0.05 11.94
N ALA A 31 14.04 -0.87 11.25
CA ALA A 31 14.84 -0.54 10.07
C ALA A 31 13.91 -0.16 8.90
N THR A 32 13.52 1.12 8.87
CA THR A 32 12.63 1.67 7.85
C THR A 32 13.48 2.17 6.69
N ARG A 33 13.21 1.67 5.48
CA ARG A 33 13.86 2.15 4.26
C ARG A 33 13.57 3.65 4.06
N PRO A 34 14.53 4.45 3.55
CA PRO A 34 14.25 5.82 3.15
C PRO A 34 13.10 5.88 2.13
N VAL A 35 12.07 6.67 2.43
CA VAL A 35 10.96 6.95 1.51
C VAL A 35 11.39 8.11 0.61
N VAL A 36 11.49 7.85 -0.70
CA VAL A 36 11.64 8.91 -1.71
C VAL A 36 10.24 9.38 -2.10
N PRO A 37 9.88 10.66 -1.89
CA PRO A 37 8.58 11.16 -2.31
C PRO A 37 8.49 11.23 -3.84
N PRO A 38 7.32 10.93 -4.44
CA PRO A 38 7.11 11.13 -5.87
C PRO A 38 7.17 12.62 -6.23
N SER A 39 7.72 12.94 -7.41
CA SER A 39 7.72 14.29 -7.95
C SER A 39 6.28 14.79 -8.18
N PRO A 40 5.97 16.07 -7.89
CA PRO A 40 4.63 16.61 -8.07
C PRO A 40 4.21 16.60 -9.55
N VAL A 41 3.00 16.09 -9.80
CA VAL A 41 2.36 16.11 -11.13
C VAL A 41 1.88 17.54 -11.43
N PRO A 42 2.15 18.09 -12.63
CA PRO A 42 1.64 19.39 -13.04
C PRO A 42 0.10 19.44 -12.99
N ALA A 43 -0.46 20.53 -12.46
CA ALA A 43 -1.90 20.73 -12.40
C ALA A 43 -2.52 20.77 -13.83
N PRO A 44 -3.73 20.23 -14.03
CA PRO A 44 -4.45 20.35 -15.29
C PRO A 44 -4.68 21.83 -15.64
N LEU A 45 -4.41 22.19 -16.89
CA LEU A 45 -4.75 23.51 -17.42
C LEU A 45 -6.28 23.71 -17.39
N PRO A 46 -6.79 24.92 -17.06
CA PRO A 46 -8.22 25.19 -17.06
C PRO A 46 -8.80 24.98 -18.46
N ILE A 47 -9.88 24.21 -18.52
CA ILE A 47 -10.65 23.97 -19.75
C ILE A 47 -11.36 25.28 -20.11
N PRO A 48 -11.24 25.81 -21.34
CA PRO A 48 -11.98 26.99 -21.76
C PRO A 48 -13.48 26.69 -21.74
N VAL A 49 -14.24 27.40 -20.91
CA VAL A 49 -15.70 27.32 -20.90
C VAL A 49 -16.20 28.09 -22.11
N GLN A 50 -16.83 27.38 -23.05
CA GLN A 50 -17.45 28.00 -24.23
C GLN A 50 -18.71 28.77 -23.77
N PRO A 51 -18.88 30.06 -24.13
CA PRO A 51 -20.05 30.82 -23.70
C PRO A 51 -21.31 30.27 -24.37
N ALA A 52 -22.37 30.07 -23.59
CA ALA A 52 -23.70 29.78 -24.12
C ALA A 52 -24.23 30.98 -24.94
N PRO A 53 -25.07 30.78 -25.97
CA PRO A 53 -25.62 31.87 -26.77
C PRO A 53 -26.50 32.76 -25.90
N ALA A 54 -26.24 34.07 -25.92
CA ALA A 54 -27.03 35.07 -25.21
C ALA A 54 -28.29 35.41 -26.02
N ASP A 55 -29.44 34.95 -25.55
CA ASP A 55 -30.71 35.56 -25.95
C ASP A 55 -30.77 36.97 -25.38
N SER A 56 -30.85 37.92 -26.31
CA SER A 56 -30.85 39.35 -26.05
C SER A 56 -32.19 39.75 -25.47
N LEU A 57 -32.16 40.53 -24.37
CA LEU A 57 -33.01 41.70 -24.08
C LEU A 57 -33.11 41.92 -22.56
N SER A 58 -32.08 42.53 -21.98
CA SER A 58 -32.20 43.50 -20.85
C SER A 58 -30.80 43.98 -20.51
N GLY A 59 -30.56 45.27 -20.77
CA GLY A 59 -29.28 45.91 -20.51
C GLY A 59 -28.94 45.91 -19.03
N GLN A 60 -27.93 45.16 -18.64
CA GLN A 60 -27.06 45.49 -17.52
C GLN A 60 -25.72 44.80 -17.76
N MET A 61 -24.73 45.55 -18.26
CA MET A 61 -23.35 45.08 -18.28
C MET A 61 -22.87 45.04 -16.83
N ALA A 62 -22.75 43.84 -16.26
CA ALA A 62 -22.05 43.67 -15.00
C ALA A 62 -20.58 44.09 -15.22
N PRO A 63 -19.98 44.87 -14.30
CA PRO A 63 -18.59 45.31 -14.46
C PRO A 63 -17.67 44.09 -14.54
N VAL A 64 -16.87 44.00 -15.61
CA VAL A 64 -15.77 43.04 -15.69
C VAL A 64 -14.79 43.43 -14.60
N LYS A 65 -14.73 42.63 -13.53
CA LYS A 65 -13.81 42.87 -12.42
C LYS A 65 -12.39 42.78 -12.97
N SER A 66 -11.68 43.90 -12.99
CA SER A 66 -10.28 43.95 -13.37
C SER A 66 -9.44 43.18 -12.35
N SER A 67 -8.29 42.64 -12.78
CA SER A 67 -7.35 41.92 -11.91
C SER A 67 -6.94 42.71 -10.67
N SER A 68 -6.96 44.05 -10.73
CA SER A 68 -6.72 44.96 -9.62
C SER A 68 -7.80 44.90 -8.53
N GLN A 69 -9.08 44.75 -8.87
CA GLN A 69 -10.15 44.56 -7.88
C GLN A 69 -10.03 43.21 -7.15
N THR A 70 -9.55 42.17 -7.84
CA THR A 70 -9.31 40.85 -7.22
C THR A 70 -8.13 40.91 -6.26
N GLN A 71 -7.05 41.61 -6.62
CA GLN A 71 -5.92 41.83 -5.71
C GLN A 71 -6.29 42.69 -4.49
N GLN A 72 -7.21 43.63 -4.64
CA GLN A 72 -7.69 44.45 -3.53
C GLN A 72 -8.54 43.64 -2.53
N GLN A 73 -9.39 42.72 -3.02
CA GLN A 73 -10.15 41.79 -2.18
C GLN A 73 -9.27 40.80 -1.39
N LEU A 74 -8.15 40.38 -1.97
CA LEU A 74 -7.17 39.52 -1.27
C LEU A 74 -6.44 40.24 -0.14
N ARG A 75 -6.36 41.58 -0.17
CA ARG A 75 -5.74 42.40 0.89
C ARG A 75 -6.68 42.72 2.05
N THR A 76 -8.00 42.64 1.86
CA THR A 76 -8.99 43.05 2.87
C THR A 76 -9.41 41.93 3.82
N HIS A 77 -9.00 40.68 3.59
CA HIS A 77 -9.33 39.55 4.45
C HIS A 77 -8.08 38.77 4.86
N PRO A 78 -7.79 38.63 6.17
CA PRO A 78 -6.73 37.75 6.62
C PRO A 78 -7.02 36.33 6.16
N ILE A 79 -6.06 35.70 5.45
CA ILE A 79 -6.13 34.28 5.12
C ILE A 79 -5.97 33.52 6.44
N GLN A 80 -7.05 32.96 6.97
CA GLN A 80 -7.00 32.12 8.15
C GLN A 80 -6.24 30.83 7.81
N SER A 81 -5.02 30.69 8.32
CA SER A 81 -4.25 29.46 8.14
C SER A 81 -4.85 28.35 9.01
N LYS A 82 -5.26 27.24 8.40
CA LYS A 82 -5.80 26.08 9.13
C LYS A 82 -4.73 25.17 9.73
N GLY A 83 -3.53 25.70 9.97
CA GLY A 83 -2.37 24.92 10.42
C GLY A 83 -1.91 23.86 9.41
N PRO A 84 -0.88 23.07 9.76
CA PRO A 84 -0.40 22.00 8.91
C PRO A 84 -1.47 20.90 8.76
N SER A 85 -1.74 20.52 7.51
CA SER A 85 -2.63 19.40 7.20
C SER A 85 -2.03 18.10 7.72
N GLN A 86 -2.81 17.37 8.52
CA GLN A 86 -2.41 16.07 9.02
C GLN A 86 -2.46 15.06 7.87
N PRO A 87 -1.37 14.32 7.58
CA PRO A 87 -1.36 13.35 6.50
C PRO A 87 -2.37 12.24 6.80
N ALA A 88 -3.34 12.06 5.90
CA ALA A 88 -4.26 10.95 5.96
C ALA A 88 -3.48 9.64 5.69
N PRO A 89 -3.74 8.56 6.43
CA PRO A 89 -3.12 7.27 6.13
C PRO A 89 -3.53 6.83 4.73
N MET A 90 -2.55 6.60 3.86
CA MET A 90 -2.78 5.98 2.56
C MET A 90 -3.19 4.53 2.80
N GLN A 91 -4.46 4.22 2.57
CA GLN A 91 -4.90 2.84 2.45
C GLN A 91 -4.34 2.30 1.12
N GLY A 92 -3.25 1.54 1.20
CA GLY A 92 -2.76 0.79 0.06
C GLY A 92 -3.80 -0.22 -0.44
N PRO A 93 -3.65 -0.75 -1.67
CA PRO A 93 -4.56 -1.77 -2.18
C PRO A 93 -4.62 -2.94 -1.19
N ALA A 94 -5.82 -3.33 -0.78
CA ALA A 94 -6.01 -4.49 0.07
C ALA A 94 -5.52 -5.74 -0.68
N VAL A 95 -4.35 -6.25 -0.32
CA VAL A 95 -3.84 -7.53 -0.85
C VAL A 95 -4.77 -8.61 -0.34
N GLN A 96 -5.59 -9.18 -1.22
CA GLN A 96 -6.47 -10.28 -0.84
C GLN A 96 -5.63 -11.53 -0.62
N SER A 97 -5.62 -12.04 0.62
CA SER A 97 -4.97 -13.31 0.98
C SER A 97 -5.52 -14.45 0.11
N LYS A 98 -4.64 -15.27 -0.46
CA LYS A 98 -5.05 -16.47 -1.21
C LYS A 98 -5.78 -17.43 -0.26
N VAL A 99 -6.85 -18.06 -0.71
CA VAL A 99 -7.57 -19.06 0.08
C VAL A 99 -7.49 -20.42 -0.61
N TYR A 100 -7.15 -21.45 0.14
CA TYR A 100 -6.89 -22.80 -0.33
C TYR A 100 -7.94 -23.79 0.21
N ASP A 101 -8.26 -24.81 -0.58
CA ASP A 101 -9.05 -25.95 -0.12
C ASP A 101 -8.22 -26.93 0.71
N ARG A 102 -8.86 -27.98 1.22
CA ARG A 102 -8.20 -29.05 1.97
C ARG A 102 -7.14 -29.80 1.16
N GLN A 103 -7.19 -29.73 -0.18
CA GLN A 103 -6.20 -30.31 -1.09
C GLN A 103 -5.09 -29.31 -1.50
N GLY A 104 -5.07 -28.10 -0.93
CA GLY A 104 -4.07 -27.07 -1.22
C GLY A 104 -4.30 -26.34 -2.54
N ARG A 105 -5.48 -26.45 -3.17
CA ARG A 105 -5.82 -25.72 -4.40
C ARG A 105 -6.44 -24.37 -4.06
N ILE A 106 -6.13 -23.34 -4.84
CA ILE A 106 -6.75 -22.02 -4.66
C ILE A 106 -8.25 -22.12 -4.94
N ILE A 107 -9.06 -21.59 -4.02
CA ILE A 107 -10.50 -21.48 -4.19
C ILE A 107 -10.83 -20.06 -4.69
N PRO A 108 -11.21 -19.89 -5.96
CA PRO A 108 -11.62 -18.60 -6.48
C PRO A 108 -12.93 -18.14 -5.82
N GLY A 109 -13.10 -16.84 -5.64
CA GLY A 109 -14.31 -16.27 -5.03
C GLY A 109 -14.39 -16.46 -3.52
N VAL A 110 -13.33 -16.95 -2.87
CA VAL A 110 -13.27 -16.99 -1.41
C VAL A 110 -12.39 -15.84 -0.92
N LYS A 111 -12.94 -15.02 -0.02
CA LYS A 111 -12.23 -13.88 0.57
C LYS A 111 -12.11 -14.02 2.07
N GLN A 112 -10.99 -13.55 2.63
CA GLN A 112 -10.85 -13.44 4.08
C GLN A 112 -11.77 -12.32 4.61
N VAL A 113 -12.54 -12.64 5.65
CA VAL A 113 -13.50 -11.71 6.27
C VAL A 113 -13.26 -11.52 7.76
N GLY A 114 -12.37 -12.30 8.36
CA GLY A 114 -11.96 -12.16 9.75
C GLY A 114 -10.79 -13.09 10.09
N PRO A 115 -10.34 -13.09 11.36
CA PRO A 115 -9.37 -14.05 11.84
C PRO A 115 -9.88 -15.47 11.62
N ASN A 116 -9.10 -16.30 10.93
CA ASN A 116 -9.44 -17.71 10.69
C ASN A 116 -10.82 -17.92 10.04
N ARG A 117 -11.34 -16.92 9.31
CA ARG A 117 -12.69 -16.93 8.73
C ARG A 117 -12.67 -16.43 7.30
N VAL A 118 -13.25 -17.21 6.40
CA VAL A 118 -13.36 -16.89 4.99
C VAL A 118 -14.81 -16.96 4.54
N LEU A 119 -15.18 -16.09 3.59
CA LEU A 119 -16.49 -16.06 2.95
C LEU A 119 -16.31 -16.50 1.50
N ASP A 120 -17.01 -17.56 1.11
CA ASP A 120 -17.20 -17.90 -0.29
C ASP A 120 -18.28 -17.00 -0.88
N THR A 121 -17.87 -16.02 -1.69
CA THR A 121 -18.78 -15.04 -2.29
C THR A 121 -19.69 -15.64 -3.35
N ARG A 122 -19.41 -16.86 -3.81
CA ARG A 122 -20.25 -17.57 -4.78
C ARG A 122 -21.45 -18.24 -4.11
N THR A 123 -21.25 -18.78 -2.92
CA THR A 123 -22.29 -19.51 -2.17
C THR A 123 -22.85 -18.72 -0.98
N GLY A 124 -22.20 -17.62 -0.59
CA GLY A 124 -22.50 -16.86 0.63
C GLY A 124 -22.10 -17.58 1.92
N ARG A 125 -21.41 -18.72 1.82
CA ARG A 125 -21.08 -19.57 2.98
C ARG A 125 -19.79 -19.12 3.64
N TYR A 126 -19.80 -19.15 4.96
CA TYR A 126 -18.61 -18.94 5.78
C TYR A 126 -17.93 -20.26 6.08
N TYR A 127 -16.60 -20.25 6.01
CA TYR A 127 -15.77 -21.36 6.41
C TYR A 127 -14.75 -20.92 7.44
N ASP A 128 -14.41 -21.84 8.32
CA ASP A 128 -13.24 -21.72 9.16
C ASP A 128 -11.99 -22.00 8.31
N ALA A 129 -10.95 -21.22 8.57
CA ALA A 129 -9.68 -21.38 7.90
C ALA A 129 -8.52 -21.31 8.89
N ILE A 130 -7.44 -22.00 8.56
CA ILE A 130 -6.17 -21.94 9.28
C ILE A 130 -5.16 -21.14 8.45
N PRO A 131 -4.20 -20.43 9.09
CA PRO A 131 -3.10 -19.81 8.37
C PRO A 131 -2.29 -20.87 7.61
N SER A 132 -1.93 -20.56 6.37
CA SER A 132 -1.08 -21.39 5.51
C SER A 132 -0.10 -20.48 4.79
N GLY A 133 1.10 -20.94 4.42
CA GLY A 133 2.26 -20.08 4.09
C GLY A 133 1.96 -18.78 3.32
N ASP A 134 1.24 -18.87 2.20
CA ASP A 134 0.91 -17.72 1.34
C ASP A 134 -0.54 -17.22 1.50
N GLY A 135 -1.28 -17.69 2.51
CA GLY A 135 -2.69 -17.33 2.71
C GLY A 135 -3.42 -18.13 3.78
N GLN A 136 -4.63 -18.58 3.48
CA GLN A 136 -5.50 -19.29 4.42
C GLN A 136 -5.97 -20.61 3.80
N GLN A 137 -6.12 -21.65 4.59
CA GLN A 137 -6.64 -22.94 4.13
C GLN A 137 -7.93 -23.29 4.87
N ILE A 138 -8.98 -23.70 4.16
CA ILE A 138 -10.24 -24.11 4.78
C ILE A 138 -10.02 -25.38 5.61
N LYS A 139 -10.58 -25.40 6.82
CA LYS A 139 -10.51 -26.59 7.68
C LYS A 139 -11.15 -27.80 6.98
N PRO A 140 -10.54 -29.00 7.10
CA PRO A 140 -11.06 -30.23 6.50
C PRO A 140 -12.43 -30.64 7.05
#